data_AF-A0A1R1SG61-F1
#
_entry.id   AF-A0A1R1SG61-F1
#
_cell.length_a   1.000
_cell.length_b   1.000
_cell.length_c   1.000
_cell.angle_alpha   90.00
_cell.angle_beta   90.00
_cell.angle_gamma   90.00
#
_symmetry.space_group_name_H-M   'P 1'
#
loop_
_entity.id
_entity.type
_entity.pdbx_description
1 polymer ?
#
loop_
_entity_poly.entity_id
_entity_poly.type
_entity_poly.pdbx_seq_one_letter_code
_entity_poly.pdbx_strand_id
1 'polypeptide(L)'
;MAVKDPGRAVARCGARAAGCAAALLALSGCLGTSGESAPRGGLWVNPDNPAARHAREQRRQGRYAEAELMRRIAREPIAEWLGPKPRERVAFLTESAARQGRTPVLVAYQIPYRDCGNYSAGGARNDTEYLDWIREVVAGIGERKAIVVLEPDAVAQVVDGCVPERLRGPRLALLRDAVAMLSALPRTRVYLDAGNAGWIKDPERLVEPLREAGINQADGFSLNVSNFQPTRATRAYGRRLSARLGGTHFVIDTSRNGNGPPGLPLKENAQQRAISAPTRRTGSGSRRPE
;
A
#
# COMPACT_ATOMS: atom_id res chain seq x y z
N MET A 1 67.19 45.34 15.33
CA MET A 1 66.74 46.73 15.56
C MET A 1 67.46 47.64 14.58
N ALA A 2 66.70 48.32 13.71
CA ALA A 2 67.06 49.48 12.86
C ALA A 2 68.22 49.27 11.86
N VAL A 3 68.22 49.77 10.64
CA VAL A 3 67.86 51.12 10.19
C VAL A 3 67.27 51.06 8.77
N LYS A 4 66.48 52.08 8.48
CA LYS A 4 65.59 52.35 7.37
C LYS A 4 66.31 53.20 6.30
N ASP A 5 65.73 53.20 5.09
CA ASP A 5 65.64 54.32 4.13
C ASP A 5 66.89 54.78 3.35
N PRO A 6 66.77 55.65 2.31
CA PRO A 6 65.58 56.10 1.56
C PRO A 6 65.80 56.22 0.02
N GLY A 7 64.75 56.53 -0.75
CA GLY A 7 64.91 56.88 -2.18
C GLY A 7 63.69 57.40 -2.92
N ARG A 8 63.21 58.60 -2.53
CA ARG A 8 62.55 59.66 -3.34
C ARG A 8 61.81 59.26 -4.65
N ALA A 9 60.54 59.63 -4.78
CA ALA A 9 60.15 60.94 -5.35
C ALA A 9 58.62 61.07 -5.49
N VAL A 10 58.16 62.30 -5.29
CA VAL A 10 56.79 62.79 -5.28
C VAL A 10 56.41 63.28 -6.67
N ALA A 11 55.20 62.98 -7.15
CA ALA A 11 54.41 63.92 -7.95
C ALA A 11 52.92 63.52 -7.97
N ARG A 12 52.09 64.50 -7.57
CA ARG A 12 50.63 64.50 -7.53
C ARG A 12 50.03 64.42 -8.94
N CYS A 13 48.81 63.90 -9.07
CA CYS A 13 47.59 64.69 -9.27
C CYS A 13 46.48 63.84 -9.94
N GLY A 14 45.22 64.07 -9.54
CA GLY A 14 44.06 63.81 -10.41
C GLY A 14 43.24 62.58 -10.10
N ALA A 15 42.31 62.72 -9.15
CA ALA A 15 41.13 61.86 -9.08
C ALA A 15 40.23 62.11 -10.30
N ARG A 16 39.82 61.05 -11.00
CA ARG A 16 38.48 60.93 -11.61
C ARG A 16 38.05 59.46 -11.63
N ALA A 17 36.97 59.18 -10.91
CA ALA A 17 36.22 57.95 -11.02
C ALA A 17 35.50 57.92 -12.38
N ALA A 18 35.59 56.80 -13.09
CA ALA A 18 34.62 56.38 -14.09
C ALA A 18 34.73 54.85 -14.21
N GLY A 19 33.66 54.17 -13.81
CA GLY A 19 33.59 52.71 -13.86
C GLY A 19 33.54 52.17 -15.28
N CYS A 20 34.05 50.96 -15.45
CA CYS A 20 33.52 49.96 -16.36
C CYS A 20 33.92 48.59 -15.83
N ALA A 21 32.90 47.78 -15.55
CA ALA A 21 33.00 46.39 -15.16
C ALA A 21 33.56 45.56 -16.34
N ALA A 22 34.49 44.66 -16.05
CA ALA A 22 34.85 43.55 -16.93
C ALA A 22 34.92 42.26 -16.11
N ALA A 23 34.14 41.28 -16.57
CA ALA A 23 33.76 40.03 -15.94
C ALA A 23 34.94 39.16 -15.43
N LEU A 24 34.83 38.73 -14.17
CA LEU A 24 35.52 37.55 -13.65
C LEU A 24 34.78 36.29 -14.11
N LEU A 25 35.41 35.51 -14.99
CA LEU A 25 35.00 34.14 -15.31
C LEU A 25 35.27 33.24 -14.10
N ALA A 26 34.26 33.08 -13.24
CA ALA A 26 34.26 32.08 -12.18
C ALA A 26 33.68 30.75 -12.72
N LEU A 27 34.54 29.73 -12.79
CA LEU A 27 34.14 28.34 -12.90
C LEU A 27 33.29 27.96 -11.66
N SER A 28 31.99 27.82 -11.85
CA SER A 28 31.11 27.12 -10.90
C SER A 28 30.47 25.95 -11.60
N GLY A 29 30.93 24.76 -11.21
CA GLY A 29 30.21 23.52 -11.48
C GLY A 29 28.93 23.48 -10.67
N CYS A 30 27.89 22.91 -11.26
CA CYS A 30 26.93 22.08 -10.57
C CYS A 30 26.41 21.06 -11.58
N LEU A 31 26.64 19.78 -11.25
CA LEU A 31 25.95 18.66 -11.85
C LEU A 31 24.44 18.88 -11.70
N GLY A 32 23.78 19.27 -12.78
CA GLY A 32 22.35 19.10 -12.90
C GLY A 32 22.07 17.64 -13.19
N THR A 33 22.03 16.79 -12.16
CA THR A 33 21.20 15.59 -12.26
C THR A 33 19.78 16.10 -12.34
N SER A 34 19.25 16.14 -13.56
CA SER A 34 17.81 16.20 -13.80
C SER A 34 17.22 15.08 -12.97
N GLY A 35 16.67 15.43 -11.81
CA GLY A 35 15.87 14.52 -11.02
C GLY A 35 14.69 14.18 -11.89
N GLU A 36 14.79 13.06 -12.60
CA GLU A 36 13.70 12.53 -13.41
C GLU A 36 12.52 12.40 -12.46
N SER A 37 11.54 13.31 -12.61
CA SER A 37 10.38 13.33 -11.75
C SER A 37 9.70 11.98 -11.92
N ALA A 38 9.81 11.14 -10.90
CA ALA A 38 9.18 9.82 -10.91
C ALA A 38 7.73 10.01 -11.37
N PRO A 39 7.21 9.16 -12.29
CA PRO A 39 5.87 9.31 -12.81
C PRO A 39 4.88 9.55 -11.66
N ARG A 40 4.14 10.66 -11.70
CA ARG A 40 3.07 10.90 -10.72
C ARG A 40 1.99 9.84 -10.92
N GLY A 41 1.38 9.35 -9.84
CA GLY A 41 0.34 8.31 -9.89
C GLY A 41 0.86 6.89 -9.65
N GLY A 42 -0.04 5.92 -9.42
CA GLY A 42 0.31 4.53 -9.08
C GLY A 42 0.52 4.26 -7.58
N LEU A 43 0.83 2.99 -7.26
CA LEU A 43 0.99 2.53 -5.88
C LEU A 43 2.35 2.92 -5.31
N TRP A 44 2.38 3.20 -4.01
CA TRP A 44 3.59 3.57 -3.30
C TRP A 44 4.38 2.33 -2.86
N VAL A 45 5.70 2.41 -2.98
CA VAL A 45 6.64 1.41 -2.46
C VAL A 45 7.22 1.95 -1.17
N ASN A 46 7.03 1.24 -0.05
CA ASN A 46 7.75 1.55 1.17
C ASN A 46 9.23 1.19 0.99
N PRO A 47 10.16 2.17 0.99
CA PRO A 47 11.58 1.89 0.81
C PRO A 47 12.19 1.09 1.98
N ASP A 48 11.48 1.05 3.11
CA ASP A 48 11.81 0.25 4.28
C ASP A 48 10.79 -0.88 4.53
N ASN A 49 10.32 -1.53 3.47
CA ASN A 49 9.53 -2.75 3.65
C ASN A 49 10.40 -3.92 4.18
N PRO A 50 9.79 -4.98 4.75
CA PRO A 50 10.54 -6.12 5.28
C PRO A 50 11.51 -6.78 4.29
N ALA A 51 11.14 -6.87 3.01
CA ALA A 51 12.03 -7.42 1.98
C ALA A 51 13.23 -6.50 1.73
N ALA A 52 13.05 -5.18 1.77
CA ALA A 52 14.14 -4.21 1.68
C ALA A 52 15.10 -4.33 2.88
N ARG A 53 14.58 -4.46 4.11
CA ARG A 53 15.39 -4.72 5.30
C ARG A 53 16.17 -6.02 5.17
N HIS A 54 15.51 -7.10 4.77
CA HIS A 54 16.15 -8.40 4.60
C HIS A 54 17.22 -8.36 3.51
N ALA A 55 16.99 -7.68 2.39
CA ALA A 55 18.00 -7.52 1.35
C ALA A 55 19.26 -6.79 1.85
N ARG A 56 19.09 -5.75 2.68
CA ARG A 56 20.23 -5.04 3.28
C ARG A 56 20.99 -5.93 4.26
N GLU A 57 20.28 -6.75 5.03
CA GLU A 57 20.90 -7.70 5.96
C GLU A 57 21.71 -8.77 5.23
N GLN A 58 21.11 -9.41 4.22
CA GLN A 58 21.78 -10.39 3.35
C GLN A 58 23.06 -9.81 2.74
N ARG A 59 23.00 -8.55 2.26
CA ARG A 59 24.16 -7.85 1.71
C ARG A 59 25.25 -7.61 2.75
N ARG A 60 24.91 -7.20 3.98
CA ARG A 60 25.87 -7.01 5.09
C ARG A 60 26.58 -8.31 5.45
N GLN A 61 25.91 -9.44 5.29
CA GLN A 61 26.46 -10.78 5.52
C GLN A 61 27.19 -11.37 4.30
N GLY A 62 27.47 -10.58 3.25
CA GLY A 62 28.18 -11.02 2.04
C GLY A 62 27.35 -11.89 1.09
N ARG A 63 26.06 -12.10 1.38
CA ARG A 63 25.13 -12.91 0.57
C ARG A 63 24.46 -12.07 -0.50
N TYR A 64 25.25 -11.70 -1.52
CA TYR A 64 24.84 -10.75 -2.55
C TYR A 64 23.75 -11.28 -3.49
N ALA A 65 23.77 -12.58 -3.81
CA ALA A 65 22.77 -13.18 -4.70
C ALA A 65 21.38 -13.20 -4.05
N GLU A 66 21.31 -13.58 -2.78
CA GLU A 66 20.11 -13.58 -1.94
C GLU A 66 19.60 -12.15 -1.74
N ALA A 67 20.51 -11.19 -1.50
CA ALA A 67 20.16 -9.78 -1.41
C ALA A 67 19.51 -9.26 -2.70
N GLU A 68 20.01 -9.66 -3.88
CA GLU A 68 19.41 -9.25 -5.16
C GLU A 68 18.04 -9.91 -5.39
N LEU A 69 17.87 -11.18 -4.99
CA LEU A 69 16.57 -11.84 -5.03
C LEU A 69 15.54 -11.09 -4.18
N MET A 70 15.90 -10.75 -2.95
CA MET A 70 15.03 -10.01 -2.04
C MET A 70 14.73 -8.59 -2.53
N ARG A 71 15.68 -7.95 -3.21
CA ARG A 71 15.47 -6.65 -3.84
C ARG A 71 14.41 -6.67 -4.94
N ARG A 72 14.23 -7.78 -5.65
CA ARG A 72 13.16 -7.90 -6.66
C ARG A 72 11.79 -7.76 -6.01
N ILE A 73 11.59 -8.37 -4.83
CA ILE A 73 10.36 -8.24 -4.04
C ILE A 73 10.26 -6.82 -3.45
N ALA A 74 11.37 -6.30 -2.90
CA ALA A 74 11.39 -5.02 -2.20
C ALA A 74 11.05 -3.81 -3.07
N ARG A 75 11.19 -3.91 -4.40
CA ARG A 75 10.88 -2.83 -5.35
C ARG A 75 9.42 -2.81 -5.79
N GLU A 76 8.66 -3.85 -5.48
CA GLU A 76 7.23 -3.91 -5.79
C GLU A 76 6.40 -3.17 -4.72
N PRO A 77 5.30 -2.50 -5.09
CA PRO A 77 4.35 -1.99 -4.11
C PRO A 77 3.70 -3.15 -3.35
N ILE A 78 3.82 -3.15 -2.02
CA ILE A 78 3.23 -4.15 -1.13
C ILE A 78 2.35 -3.42 -0.12
N ALA A 79 1.24 -4.05 0.28
CA ALA A 79 0.36 -3.49 1.28
C ALA A 79 0.99 -3.50 2.68
N GLU A 80 0.76 -2.44 3.44
CA GLU A 80 1.26 -2.28 4.80
C GLU A 80 0.20 -2.75 5.79
N TRP A 81 0.48 -3.85 6.49
CA TRP A 81 -0.40 -4.40 7.51
C TRP A 81 -0.32 -3.57 8.79
N LEU A 82 -1.47 -3.08 9.25
CA LEU A 82 -1.53 -2.16 10.38
C LEU A 82 -1.46 -2.92 11.71
N GLY A 83 -0.67 -2.38 12.64
CA GLY A 83 -0.57 -2.89 14.00
C GLY A 83 -1.61 -2.31 14.96
N PRO A 84 -1.58 -2.69 16.25
CA PRO A 84 -2.58 -2.30 17.24
C PRO A 84 -2.56 -0.81 17.64
N LYS A 85 -1.52 -0.06 17.27
CA LYS A 85 -1.41 1.40 17.47
C LYS A 85 -1.17 2.09 16.12
N PRO A 86 -2.21 2.22 15.27
CA PRO A 86 -2.05 2.51 13.85
C PRO A 86 -1.77 3.98 13.56
N ARG A 87 -2.25 4.92 14.39
CA ARG A 87 -2.34 6.36 14.03
C ARG A 87 -1.06 6.94 13.44
N GLU A 88 0.03 6.92 14.19
CA GLU A 88 1.31 7.51 13.78
C GLU A 88 1.91 6.80 12.58
N ARG A 89 1.79 5.46 12.54
CA ARG A 89 2.28 4.66 11.42
C ARG A 89 1.51 4.98 10.14
N VAL A 90 0.19 5.08 10.21
CA VAL A 90 -0.66 5.42 9.07
C VAL A 90 -0.38 6.83 8.57
N ALA A 91 -0.20 7.80 9.47
CA ALA A 91 0.21 9.16 9.12
C ALA A 91 1.55 9.15 8.36
N PHE A 92 2.57 8.49 8.93
CA PHE A 92 3.87 8.36 8.28
C PHE A 92 3.79 7.74 6.88
N LEU A 93 3.03 6.65 6.73
CA LEU A 93 2.87 5.95 5.45
C LEU A 93 2.19 6.83 4.40
N THR A 94 1.07 7.46 4.77
CA THR A 94 0.28 8.28 3.85
C THR A 94 0.98 9.58 3.48
N GLU A 95 1.69 10.22 4.41
CA GLU A 95 2.53 11.38 4.11
C GLU A 95 3.70 11.04 3.20
N SER A 96 4.36 9.90 3.45
CA SER A 96 5.49 9.43 2.63
C SER A 96 5.07 9.12 1.21
N ALA A 97 3.90 8.52 1.03
CA ALA A 97 3.32 8.29 -0.28
C ALA A 97 2.90 9.59 -0.98
N ALA A 98 2.28 10.52 -0.23
CA ALA A 98 1.85 11.82 -0.74
C ALA A 98 3.03 12.66 -1.27
N ARG A 99 4.18 12.68 -0.56
CA ARG A 99 5.41 13.37 -1.02
C ARG A 99 5.92 12.86 -2.37
N GLN A 100 5.57 11.64 -2.76
CA GLN A 100 5.95 11.03 -4.04
C GLN A 100 4.81 11.05 -5.07
N GLY A 101 3.65 11.63 -4.73
CA GLY A 101 2.46 11.57 -5.59
C GLY A 101 1.96 10.15 -5.84
N ARG A 102 2.17 9.23 -4.88
CA ARG A 102 1.78 7.80 -4.96
C ARG A 102 0.68 7.48 -3.95
N THR A 103 0.04 6.32 -4.10
CA THR A 103 -1.03 5.84 -3.20
C THR A 103 -0.56 4.62 -2.40
N PRO A 104 -0.52 4.67 -1.05
CA PRO A 104 -0.22 3.49 -0.26
C PRO A 104 -1.42 2.52 -0.24
N VAL A 105 -1.13 1.24 -0.07
CA VAL A 105 -2.14 0.22 0.22
C VAL A 105 -1.96 -0.18 1.68
N LEU A 106 -3.02 -0.09 2.47
CA LEU A 106 -3.06 -0.42 3.87
C LEU A 106 -3.95 -1.65 4.07
N VAL A 107 -3.55 -2.57 4.94
CA VAL A 107 -4.41 -3.68 5.35
C VAL A 107 -4.85 -3.43 6.79
N ALA A 108 -6.13 -3.17 6.95
CA ALA A 108 -6.75 -3.10 8.26
C ALA A 108 -7.13 -4.52 8.70
N TYR A 109 -6.56 -5.01 9.80
CA TYR A 109 -6.71 -6.41 10.21
C TYR A 109 -6.76 -6.55 11.73
N GLN A 110 -7.76 -5.94 12.36
CA GLN A 110 -7.86 -5.85 13.82
C GLN A 110 -9.25 -6.21 14.35
N ILE A 111 -10.13 -6.84 13.55
CA ILE A 111 -11.47 -7.26 13.98
C ILE A 111 -11.41 -8.15 15.24
N PRO A 112 -12.31 -7.97 16.24
CA PRO A 112 -12.38 -8.87 17.38
C PRO A 112 -12.64 -10.31 16.97
N TYR A 113 -12.17 -11.27 17.78
CA TYR A 113 -12.28 -12.70 17.48
C TYR A 113 -11.65 -13.05 16.11
N ARG A 114 -10.51 -12.41 15.81
CA ARG A 114 -9.77 -12.62 14.56
C ARG A 114 -9.33 -14.07 14.45
N ASP A 115 -9.51 -14.63 13.27
CA ASP A 115 -9.12 -16.01 12.94
C ASP A 115 -9.73 -17.07 13.88
N CYS A 116 -10.82 -16.72 14.58
CA CYS A 116 -11.49 -17.56 15.57
C CYS A 116 -10.53 -18.19 16.61
N GLY A 117 -9.42 -17.50 16.90
CA GLY A 117 -8.38 -17.99 17.83
C GLY A 117 -7.32 -18.92 17.21
N ASN A 118 -7.23 -19.03 15.88
CA ASN A 118 -6.28 -19.90 15.18
C ASN A 118 -4.91 -19.21 14.92
N TYR A 119 -4.14 -19.64 13.92
CA TYR A 119 -2.75 -19.19 13.66
C TYR A 119 -2.52 -17.67 13.64
N SER A 120 -3.51 -16.90 13.17
CA SER A 120 -3.48 -15.42 13.12
C SER A 120 -4.37 -14.77 14.18
N ALA A 121 -4.67 -15.49 15.27
CA ALA A 121 -5.43 -14.97 16.41
C ALA A 121 -4.96 -13.58 16.86
N GLY A 122 -5.89 -12.79 17.35
CA GLY A 122 -5.64 -11.44 17.80
C GLY A 122 -6.83 -10.54 17.52
N GLY A 123 -6.55 -9.32 17.10
CA GLY A 123 -7.58 -8.29 16.94
C GLY A 123 -7.79 -7.48 18.21
N ALA A 124 -8.73 -6.54 18.14
CA ALA A 124 -9.17 -5.75 19.28
C ALA A 124 -9.84 -6.65 20.33
N ARG A 125 -9.80 -6.23 21.60
CA ARG A 125 -10.35 -7.02 22.71
C ARG A 125 -11.88 -7.00 22.72
N ASN A 126 -12.48 -5.96 22.16
CA ASN A 126 -13.92 -5.75 22.09
C ASN A 126 -14.26 -4.78 20.95
N ASP A 127 -15.56 -4.62 20.72
CA ASP A 127 -16.15 -3.80 19.65
C ASP A 127 -15.76 -2.32 19.77
N THR A 128 -15.74 -1.76 20.98
CA THR A 128 -15.36 -0.36 21.21
C THR A 128 -13.93 -0.10 20.80
N GLU A 129 -13.00 -0.95 21.24
CA GLU A 129 -11.59 -0.83 20.89
C GLU A 129 -11.34 -0.99 19.38
N TYR A 130 -12.12 -1.84 18.72
CA TYR A 130 -12.05 -1.98 17.27
C TYR A 130 -12.44 -0.67 16.57
N LEU A 131 -13.57 -0.08 16.96
CA LEU A 131 -14.04 1.17 16.37
C LEU A 131 -13.12 2.35 16.70
N ASP A 132 -12.56 2.41 17.91
CA ASP A 132 -11.53 3.39 18.26
C ASP A 132 -10.27 3.21 17.41
N TRP A 133 -9.84 1.98 17.20
CA TRP A 133 -8.71 1.67 16.33
C TRP A 133 -8.99 2.09 14.87
N ILE A 134 -10.20 1.87 14.34
CA ILE A 134 -10.59 2.38 13.01
C ILE A 134 -10.56 3.91 12.97
N ARG A 135 -11.03 4.61 14.02
CA ARG A 135 -10.94 6.08 14.10
C ARG A 135 -9.50 6.56 14.07
N GLU A 136 -8.57 5.83 14.69
CA GLU A 136 -7.14 6.12 14.61
C GLU A 136 -6.57 5.92 13.20
N VAL A 137 -7.02 4.89 12.48
CA VAL A 137 -6.68 4.70 11.05
C VAL A 137 -7.19 5.88 10.23
N VAL A 138 -8.46 6.26 10.40
CA VAL A 138 -9.09 7.40 9.71
C VAL A 138 -8.32 8.70 9.98
N ALA A 139 -7.98 8.98 11.24
CA ALA A 139 -7.19 10.14 11.62
C ALA A 139 -5.78 10.11 11.03
N GLY A 140 -5.15 8.93 10.97
CA GLY A 140 -3.85 8.74 10.33
C GLY A 140 -3.89 8.96 8.82
N ILE A 141 -4.97 8.62 8.13
CA ILE A 141 -5.12 8.90 6.69
C ILE A 141 -5.44 10.38 6.44
N GLY A 142 -6.35 10.95 7.23
CA GLY A 142 -6.85 12.31 7.04
C GLY A 142 -7.35 12.51 5.60
N GLU A 143 -6.98 13.60 4.97
CA GLU A 143 -7.42 13.88 3.60
C GLU A 143 -6.57 13.18 2.52
N ARG A 144 -5.52 12.42 2.85
CA ARG A 144 -4.54 11.91 1.86
C ARG A 144 -5.10 10.74 1.04
N LYS A 145 -4.49 10.44 -0.12
CA LYS A 145 -4.82 9.25 -0.92
C LYS A 145 -4.44 7.98 -0.14
N ALA A 146 -5.35 7.00 -0.09
CA ALA A 146 -5.07 5.66 0.44
C ALA A 146 -5.99 4.62 -0.22
N ILE A 147 -5.51 3.37 -0.28
CA ILE A 147 -6.38 2.20 -0.49
C ILE A 147 -6.36 1.38 0.80
N VAL A 148 -7.53 1.00 1.31
CA VAL A 148 -7.67 0.16 2.50
C VAL A 148 -8.31 -1.16 2.10
N VAL A 149 -7.58 -2.25 2.31
CA VAL A 149 -8.14 -3.61 2.33
C VAL A 149 -8.62 -3.86 3.75
N LEU A 150 -9.93 -4.03 3.92
CA LEU A 150 -10.57 -4.08 5.23
C LEU A 150 -10.85 -5.52 5.63
N GLU A 151 -10.27 -5.90 6.77
CA GLU A 151 -10.45 -7.14 7.51
C GLU A 151 -10.44 -8.40 6.64
N PRO A 152 -9.27 -8.77 6.09
CA PRO A 152 -9.07 -10.07 5.45
C PRO A 152 -9.76 -11.20 6.21
N ASP A 153 -10.42 -12.09 5.46
CA ASP A 153 -11.13 -13.28 5.93
C ASP A 153 -12.40 -13.02 6.77
N ALA A 154 -12.66 -11.78 7.21
CA ALA A 154 -13.65 -11.57 8.27
C ALA A 154 -15.09 -11.88 7.89
N VAL A 155 -15.49 -11.62 6.64
CA VAL A 155 -16.82 -12.00 6.14
C VAL A 155 -16.86 -13.50 5.80
N ALA A 156 -15.79 -14.05 5.24
CA ALA A 156 -15.71 -15.48 4.91
C ALA A 156 -15.81 -16.36 6.17
N GLN A 157 -15.21 -15.95 7.29
CA GLN A 157 -15.31 -16.63 8.60
C GLN A 157 -16.72 -16.60 9.21
N VAL A 158 -17.55 -15.63 8.82
CA VAL A 158 -18.97 -15.66 9.18
C VAL A 158 -19.69 -16.73 8.36
N VAL A 159 -19.37 -16.83 7.07
CA VAL A 159 -20.02 -17.74 6.13
C VAL A 159 -19.61 -19.21 6.32
N ASP A 160 -18.35 -19.48 6.65
CA ASP A 160 -17.86 -20.85 6.84
C ASP A 160 -18.22 -21.45 8.21
N GLY A 161 -18.78 -20.64 9.10
CA GLY A 161 -19.23 -21.05 10.42
C GLY A 161 -18.18 -20.94 11.53
N CYS A 162 -16.99 -20.41 11.22
CA CYS A 162 -15.92 -20.17 12.20
C CYS A 162 -16.37 -19.21 13.31
N VAL A 163 -17.14 -18.17 12.96
CA VAL A 163 -17.72 -17.23 13.93
C VAL A 163 -18.99 -17.80 14.54
N PRO A 164 -19.09 -17.91 15.89
CA PRO A 164 -20.29 -18.36 16.58
C PRO A 164 -21.52 -17.53 16.18
N GLU A 165 -22.69 -18.18 16.06
CA GLU A 165 -23.93 -17.54 15.56
C GLU A 165 -24.23 -16.19 16.24
N ARG A 166 -24.14 -16.15 17.57
CA ARG A 166 -24.38 -14.95 18.38
C ARG A 166 -23.44 -13.77 18.08
N LEU A 167 -22.30 -14.02 17.43
CA LEU A 167 -21.28 -13.01 17.08
C LEU A 167 -21.30 -12.62 15.60
N ARG A 168 -22.05 -13.33 14.75
CA ARG A 168 -22.07 -13.07 13.29
C ARG A 168 -22.63 -11.69 12.97
N GLY A 169 -23.84 -11.39 13.45
CA GLY A 169 -24.47 -10.07 13.27
C GLY A 169 -23.61 -8.92 13.83
N PRO A 170 -23.15 -8.99 15.10
CA PRO A 170 -22.22 -7.99 15.65
C PRO A 170 -20.96 -7.78 14.82
N ARG A 171 -20.33 -8.85 14.32
CA ARG A 171 -19.14 -8.75 13.46
C ARG A 171 -19.44 -8.04 12.14
N LEU A 172 -20.54 -8.38 11.47
CA LEU A 172 -20.93 -7.70 10.22
C LEU A 172 -21.28 -6.22 10.48
N ALA A 173 -21.91 -5.91 11.61
CA ALA A 173 -22.18 -4.52 12.00
C ALA A 173 -20.89 -3.71 12.23
N LEU A 174 -19.88 -4.28 12.89
CA LEU A 174 -18.57 -3.65 13.05
C LEU A 174 -17.90 -3.35 11.71
N LEU A 175 -17.95 -4.30 10.77
CA LEU A 175 -17.41 -4.12 9.43
C LEU A 175 -18.14 -3.00 8.68
N ARG A 176 -19.46 -2.94 8.76
CA ARG A 176 -20.27 -1.87 8.17
C ARG A 176 -19.88 -0.50 8.71
N ASP A 177 -19.73 -0.39 10.02
CA ASP A 177 -19.36 0.87 10.67
C ASP A 177 -17.93 1.29 10.26
N ALA A 178 -17.01 0.32 10.15
CA ALA A 178 -15.66 0.57 9.65
C ALA A 178 -15.65 1.03 8.18
N VAL A 179 -16.45 0.39 7.31
CA VAL A 179 -16.63 0.82 5.91
C VAL A 179 -17.16 2.26 5.86
N ALA A 180 -18.17 2.59 6.65
CA ALA A 180 -18.76 3.93 6.66
C ALA A 180 -17.72 4.99 7.09
N MET A 181 -16.96 4.74 8.16
CA MET A 181 -15.93 5.66 8.64
C MET A 181 -14.80 5.89 7.62
N LEU A 182 -14.33 4.82 6.97
CA LEU A 182 -13.25 4.90 5.99
C LEU A 182 -13.70 5.53 4.66
N SER A 183 -14.93 5.23 4.22
CA SER A 183 -15.48 5.73 2.95
C SER A 183 -15.91 7.19 3.02
N ALA A 184 -16.08 7.74 4.24
CA ALA A 184 -16.28 9.17 4.45
C ALA A 184 -15.04 10.03 4.14
N LEU A 185 -13.85 9.42 4.02
CA LEU A 185 -12.63 10.13 3.65
C LEU A 185 -12.61 10.49 2.15
N PRO A 186 -12.21 11.71 1.76
CA PRO A 186 -12.41 12.22 0.41
C PRO A 186 -11.58 11.53 -0.67
N ARG A 187 -10.49 10.86 -0.28
CA ARG A 187 -9.50 10.26 -1.21
C ARG A 187 -9.09 8.85 -0.83
N THR A 188 -9.91 8.17 -0.03
CA THR A 188 -9.68 6.78 0.39
C THR A 188 -10.54 5.85 -0.43
N ARG A 189 -9.97 4.74 -0.89
CA ARG A 189 -10.74 3.65 -1.49
C ARG A 189 -10.79 2.46 -0.55
N VAL A 190 -11.96 1.89 -0.33
CA VAL A 190 -12.18 0.78 0.61
C VAL A 190 -12.55 -0.49 -0.15
N TYR A 191 -11.83 -1.57 0.13
CA TYR A 191 -12.12 -2.92 -0.38
C TYR A 191 -12.37 -3.85 0.80
N LEU A 192 -13.62 -4.23 1.02
CA LEU A 192 -13.99 -5.19 2.06
C LEU A 192 -13.62 -6.61 1.62
N ASP A 193 -12.94 -7.38 2.47
CA ASP A 193 -12.47 -8.70 2.05
C ASP A 193 -13.59 -9.73 1.89
N ALA A 194 -13.50 -10.50 0.81
CA ALA A 194 -14.46 -11.54 0.43
C ALA A 194 -13.81 -12.93 0.31
N GLY A 195 -12.68 -13.15 0.98
CA GLY A 195 -11.97 -14.43 1.02
C GLY A 195 -11.43 -14.85 -0.34
N ASN A 196 -11.59 -16.13 -0.70
CA ASN A 196 -11.01 -16.67 -1.93
C ASN A 196 -11.78 -17.87 -2.50
N ALA A 197 -11.61 -18.11 -3.79
CA ALA A 197 -12.28 -19.20 -4.55
C ALA A 197 -11.90 -20.62 -4.08
N GLY A 198 -10.84 -20.75 -3.28
CA GLY A 198 -10.41 -21.99 -2.65
C GLY A 198 -11.27 -22.38 -1.46
N TRP A 199 -11.94 -21.41 -0.83
CA TRP A 199 -12.59 -21.54 0.47
C TRP A 199 -14.12 -21.51 0.37
N ILE A 200 -14.70 -20.34 0.09
CA ILE A 200 -16.14 -20.21 -0.14
C ILE A 200 -16.41 -20.55 -1.60
N LYS A 201 -16.70 -21.83 -1.89
CA LYS A 201 -16.81 -22.32 -3.28
C LYS A 201 -17.95 -21.66 -4.05
N ASP A 202 -19.07 -21.45 -3.38
CA ASP A 202 -20.21 -20.73 -3.91
C ASP A 202 -20.15 -19.25 -3.49
N PRO A 203 -19.80 -18.32 -4.39
CA PRO A 203 -19.75 -16.89 -4.07
C PRO A 203 -21.11 -16.31 -3.67
N GLU A 204 -22.23 -16.94 -4.02
CA GLU A 204 -23.56 -16.40 -3.66
C GLU A 204 -23.76 -16.33 -2.14
N ARG A 205 -23.10 -17.25 -1.40
CA ARG A 205 -23.13 -17.28 0.05
C ARG A 205 -22.50 -16.05 0.72
N LEU A 206 -21.71 -15.26 -0.02
CA LEU A 206 -21.12 -14.01 0.47
C LEU A 206 -22.01 -12.79 0.25
N VAL A 207 -23.05 -12.88 -0.59
CA VAL A 207 -23.80 -11.71 -1.04
C VAL A 207 -24.48 -10.98 0.12
N GLU A 208 -25.30 -11.67 0.91
CA GLU A 208 -25.99 -11.05 2.04
C GLU A 208 -25.02 -10.64 3.16
N PRO A 209 -24.05 -11.47 3.59
CA PRO A 209 -23.04 -11.04 4.57
C PRO A 209 -22.26 -9.79 4.14
N LEU A 210 -21.89 -9.67 2.86
CA LEU A 210 -21.22 -8.46 2.35
C LEU A 210 -22.15 -7.25 2.36
N ARG A 211 -23.44 -7.41 2.03
CA ARG A 211 -24.44 -6.34 2.11
C ARG A 211 -24.62 -5.85 3.54
N GLU A 212 -24.77 -6.78 4.49
CA GLU A 212 -24.87 -6.48 5.92
C GLU A 212 -23.61 -5.77 6.44
N ALA A 213 -22.44 -6.18 5.97
CA ALA A 213 -21.15 -5.56 6.25
C ALA A 213 -20.88 -4.24 5.49
N GLY A 214 -21.88 -3.72 4.78
CA GLY A 214 -21.82 -2.38 4.20
C GLY A 214 -21.10 -2.27 2.85
N ILE A 215 -20.96 -3.36 2.08
CA ILE A 215 -20.29 -3.34 0.75
C ILE A 215 -20.83 -2.27 -0.21
N ASN A 216 -22.11 -1.87 -0.06
CA ASN A 216 -22.73 -0.84 -0.89
C ASN A 216 -22.12 0.56 -0.70
N GLN A 217 -21.42 0.79 0.41
CA GLN A 217 -20.70 2.04 0.69
C GLN A 217 -19.21 1.95 0.34
N ALA A 218 -18.67 0.74 0.16
CA ALA A 218 -17.28 0.52 -0.21
C ALA A 218 -17.07 0.69 -1.73
N ASP A 219 -15.82 0.93 -2.16
CA ASP A 219 -15.46 0.95 -3.58
C ASP A 219 -15.49 -0.43 -4.22
N GLY A 220 -15.36 -1.48 -3.40
CA GLY A 220 -15.31 -2.85 -3.88
C GLY A 220 -15.04 -3.88 -2.81
N PHE A 221 -14.67 -5.08 -3.25
CA PHE A 221 -14.18 -6.14 -2.38
C PHE A 221 -12.78 -6.62 -2.76
N SER A 222 -12.05 -7.20 -1.81
CA SER A 222 -10.78 -7.88 -2.09
C SER A 222 -10.95 -9.39 -2.16
N LEU A 223 -10.10 -10.04 -2.94
CA LEU A 223 -10.04 -11.48 -3.06
C LEU A 223 -8.60 -11.97 -2.97
N ASN A 224 -8.46 -13.22 -2.50
CA ASN A 224 -7.22 -13.97 -2.51
C ASN A 224 -6.12 -13.39 -1.60
N VAL A 225 -6.47 -12.48 -0.68
CA VAL A 225 -5.52 -11.91 0.27
C VAL A 225 -4.80 -13.05 0.99
N SER A 226 -3.47 -13.02 0.95
CA SER A 226 -2.62 -14.06 1.54
C SER A 226 -2.87 -15.49 1.00
N ASN A 227 -3.53 -15.67 -0.15
CA ASN A 227 -3.78 -17.00 -0.72
C ASN A 227 -3.13 -17.14 -2.12
N PHE A 228 -3.28 -18.32 -2.71
CA PHE A 228 -2.53 -18.76 -3.89
C PHE A 228 -3.45 -19.09 -5.08
N GLN A 229 -4.75 -18.77 -5.01
CA GLN A 229 -5.69 -19.13 -6.07
C GLN A 229 -5.29 -18.46 -7.40
N PRO A 230 -5.29 -19.21 -8.52
CA PRO A 230 -4.84 -18.68 -9.80
C PRO A 230 -5.67 -17.47 -10.21
N THR A 231 -5.02 -16.42 -10.71
CA THR A 231 -5.66 -15.15 -11.11
C THR A 231 -6.87 -15.36 -12.03
N ARG A 232 -6.79 -16.31 -12.97
CA ARG A 232 -7.92 -16.66 -13.86
C ARG A 232 -9.14 -17.15 -13.08
N ALA A 233 -8.93 -18.07 -12.14
CA ALA A 233 -9.99 -18.64 -11.30
C ALA A 233 -10.57 -17.57 -10.37
N THR A 234 -9.70 -16.79 -9.70
CA THR A 234 -10.12 -15.70 -8.80
C THR A 234 -10.88 -14.61 -9.55
N ARG A 235 -10.48 -14.27 -10.78
CA ARG A 235 -11.22 -13.31 -11.62
C ARG A 235 -12.60 -13.84 -12.03
N ALA A 236 -12.71 -15.11 -12.37
CA ALA A 236 -14.01 -15.72 -12.69
C ALA A 236 -14.93 -15.72 -11.46
N TYR A 237 -14.40 -16.09 -10.29
CA TYR A 237 -15.08 -16.02 -9.01
C TYR A 237 -15.57 -14.60 -8.70
N GLY A 238 -14.67 -13.62 -8.75
CA GLY A 238 -14.99 -12.22 -8.50
C GLY A 238 -16.02 -11.64 -9.46
N ARG A 239 -16.01 -12.02 -10.75
CA ARG A 239 -17.04 -11.58 -11.71
C ARG A 239 -18.44 -12.09 -11.34
N ARG A 240 -18.56 -13.34 -10.89
CA ARG A 240 -19.86 -13.87 -10.44
C ARG A 240 -20.37 -13.12 -9.21
N LEU A 241 -19.49 -12.93 -8.21
CA LEU A 241 -19.84 -12.19 -7.00
C LEU A 241 -20.20 -10.72 -7.32
N SER A 242 -19.39 -10.05 -8.14
CA SER A 242 -19.62 -8.68 -8.61
C SER A 242 -20.99 -8.52 -9.29
N ALA A 243 -21.36 -9.45 -10.19
CA ALA A 243 -22.68 -9.40 -10.84
C ALA A 243 -23.84 -9.46 -9.84
N ARG A 244 -23.73 -10.27 -8.78
CA ARG A 244 -24.74 -10.38 -7.72
C ARG A 244 -24.78 -9.19 -6.77
N LEU A 245 -23.68 -8.43 -6.71
CA LEU A 245 -23.55 -7.19 -5.95
C LEU A 245 -23.81 -5.94 -6.82
N GLY A 246 -24.41 -6.08 -8.01
CA GLY A 246 -24.76 -4.93 -8.85
C GLY A 246 -23.58 -4.33 -9.62
N GLY A 247 -22.55 -5.14 -9.91
CA GLY A 247 -21.36 -4.72 -10.66
C GLY A 247 -20.24 -4.13 -9.80
N THR A 248 -20.30 -4.32 -8.47
CA THR A 248 -19.26 -3.88 -7.52
C THR A 248 -17.85 -4.30 -7.97
N HIS A 249 -16.91 -3.37 -7.93
CA HIS A 249 -15.53 -3.63 -8.35
C HIS A 249 -14.79 -4.53 -7.35
N PHE A 250 -13.66 -5.08 -7.77
CA PHE A 250 -12.82 -5.87 -6.88
C PHE A 250 -11.35 -5.80 -7.24
N VAL A 251 -10.52 -6.10 -6.24
CA VAL A 251 -9.07 -6.29 -6.36
C VAL A 251 -8.70 -7.74 -6.06
N ILE A 252 -7.62 -8.21 -6.65
CA ILE A 252 -7.08 -9.55 -6.43
C ILE A 252 -5.66 -9.40 -5.87
N ASP A 253 -5.39 -10.05 -4.74
CA ASP A 253 -4.01 -10.24 -4.29
C ASP A 253 -3.32 -11.28 -5.18
N THR A 254 -2.31 -10.83 -5.92
CA THR A 254 -1.47 -11.66 -6.80
C THR A 254 -0.04 -11.82 -6.27
N SER A 255 0.17 -11.60 -4.97
CA SER A 255 1.51 -11.62 -4.36
C SER A 255 2.22 -12.96 -4.50
N ARG A 256 1.48 -14.07 -4.47
CA ARG A 256 2.04 -15.43 -4.40
C ARG A 256 1.34 -16.46 -5.29
N ASN A 257 0.42 -16.05 -6.17
CA ASN A 257 -0.43 -17.00 -6.89
C ASN A 257 0.10 -17.47 -8.25
N GLY A 258 1.36 -17.14 -8.59
CA GLY A 258 1.90 -17.40 -9.91
C GLY A 258 2.00 -18.88 -10.30
N ASN A 259 2.25 -19.75 -9.31
CA ASN A 259 2.26 -21.21 -9.49
C ASN A 259 0.94 -21.87 -9.01
N GLY A 260 -0.06 -21.08 -8.64
CA GLY A 260 -1.28 -21.55 -7.97
C GLY A 260 -1.04 -22.12 -6.56
N PRO A 261 -2.07 -22.73 -5.95
CA PRO A 261 -1.95 -23.33 -4.63
C PRO A 261 -1.06 -24.59 -4.66
N PRO A 262 -0.41 -24.94 -3.53
CA PRO A 262 0.35 -26.17 -3.41
C PRO A 262 -0.46 -27.39 -3.87
N GLY A 263 0.14 -28.26 -4.68
CA GLY A 263 -0.51 -29.46 -5.22
C GLY A 263 -1.29 -29.25 -6.53
N LEU A 264 -1.45 -28.03 -7.04
CA LEU A 264 -2.05 -27.81 -8.36
C LEU A 264 -1.02 -28.09 -9.47
N PRO A 265 -1.36 -28.87 -10.53
CA PRO A 265 -0.44 -29.10 -11.64
C PRO A 265 -0.06 -27.81 -12.37
N LEU A 266 1.25 -27.60 -12.64
CA LEU A 266 1.75 -26.38 -13.31
C LEU A 266 1.10 -26.12 -14.68
N LYS A 267 0.66 -27.17 -15.38
CA LYS A 267 -0.05 -27.06 -16.67
C LYS A 267 -1.35 -26.26 -16.57
N GLU A 268 -2.03 -26.32 -15.44
CA GLU A 268 -3.27 -25.57 -15.18
C GLU A 268 -3.01 -24.08 -14.89
N ASN A 269 -1.75 -23.71 -14.61
CA ASN A 269 -1.30 -22.34 -14.30
C ASN A 269 -0.34 -21.73 -15.33
N ALA A 270 -0.11 -22.39 -16.47
CA ALA A 270 0.96 -22.08 -17.42
C ALA A 270 1.00 -20.62 -17.97
N GLN A 271 -0.05 -19.83 -17.73
CA GLN A 271 -0.15 -18.43 -18.16
C GLN A 271 0.22 -17.40 -17.07
N GLN A 272 0.64 -17.81 -15.86
CA GLN A 272 0.93 -16.88 -14.76
C GLN A 272 2.42 -16.85 -14.40
N ARG A 273 2.93 -15.64 -14.10
CA ARG A 273 4.29 -15.45 -13.59
C ARG A 273 4.28 -15.73 -12.09
N ALA A 274 5.32 -16.43 -11.58
CA ALA A 274 5.49 -16.79 -10.17
C ALA A 274 5.19 -15.63 -9.19
N ILE A 275 5.55 -14.40 -9.57
CA ILE A 275 5.18 -13.13 -8.93
C ILE A 275 4.77 -12.16 -10.04
N SER A 276 3.64 -11.46 -9.88
CA SER A 276 3.22 -10.39 -10.79
C SER A 276 3.17 -9.04 -10.06
N ALA A 277 3.74 -8.02 -10.71
CA ALA A 277 3.68 -6.65 -10.22
C ALA A 277 2.22 -6.17 -10.10
N PRO A 278 1.86 -5.42 -9.04
CA PRO A 278 0.55 -4.80 -8.92
C PRO A 278 0.21 -3.93 -10.14
N THR A 279 -0.99 -4.08 -10.70
CA THR A 279 -1.37 -3.36 -11.91
C THR A 279 -2.87 -3.06 -11.99
N ARG A 280 -3.21 -1.93 -12.61
CA ARG A 280 -4.58 -1.62 -13.04
C ARG A 280 -4.91 -2.20 -14.43
N ARG A 281 -3.92 -2.73 -15.16
CA ARG A 281 -4.11 -3.38 -16.47
C ARG A 281 -4.55 -4.83 -16.28
N THR A 282 -5.78 -5.02 -15.84
CA THR A 282 -6.33 -6.33 -15.46
C THR A 282 -7.06 -7.06 -16.60
N GLY A 283 -7.15 -6.44 -17.78
CA GLY A 283 -7.88 -7.01 -18.94
C GLY A 283 -9.40 -6.98 -18.78
N SER A 284 -9.93 -6.18 -17.85
CA SER A 284 -11.37 -5.89 -17.69
C SER A 284 -11.63 -4.40 -17.88
N GLY A 285 -12.54 -4.05 -18.79
CA GLY A 285 -12.82 -2.67 -19.20
C GLY A 285 -13.64 -1.86 -18.19
N SER A 286 -13.02 -0.85 -17.60
CA SER A 286 -13.41 0.57 -17.57
C SER A 286 -12.37 1.28 -16.69
N ARG A 287 -11.69 2.30 -17.23
CA ARG A 287 -10.70 3.08 -16.47
C ARG A 287 -11.42 4.27 -15.84
N ARG A 288 -11.37 4.42 -14.51
CA ARG A 288 -11.61 5.73 -13.89
C ARG A 288 -10.36 6.62 -14.04
N PRO A 289 -10.52 7.95 -14.26
CA PRO A 289 -9.43 8.91 -14.10
C PRO A 289 -8.89 8.94 -12.66
N GLU A 290 -7.67 9.44 -12.48
CA GLU A 290 -6.91 9.49 -11.21
C GLU A 290 -7.38 10.51 -10.17
#